data_AF-A0A3D1A9T2-F1
#
_entry.id   AF-A0A3D1A9T2-F1
#
_cell.length_a   1.000
_cell.length_b   1.000
_cell.length_c   1.000
_cell.angle_alpha   90.00
_cell.angle_beta   90.00
_cell.angle_gamma   90.00
#
_symmetry.space_group_name_H-M   'P 1'
#
loop_
_entity.id
_entity.type
_entity.pdbx_description
1 polymer ?
#
loop_
_entity_poly.entity_id
_entity_poly.type
_entity_poly.pdbx_seq_one_letter_code
_entity_poly.pdbx_strand_id
1 'polypeptide(L)'
;MSTEPHIVFGALSIVMMVCSRAGYFAGIARGRTHPHVFSWLIWGTISAIGFAAQVAEGAGPGAWARGFGSATCFLLVLISLFKGEKDIRLADWATLAAALFTIPLWMITKTPFWSVLIVCFIDTIGYIPTVRKSWLKPREEQAVSYVFSCLGAGFSLLAIKQYTPSTWLYPLVLFFTNGLMWAYLMARRRALETVSTEV
;
A
#
# COMPACT_ATOMS: atom_id res chain seq x y z
N MET A 1 -34.42 -3.07 0.93
CA MET A 1 -33.07 -3.43 1.43
C MET A 1 -32.36 -2.15 1.82
N SER A 2 -32.27 -1.82 3.11
CA SER A 2 -31.41 -0.73 3.58
C SER A 2 -29.97 -1.16 3.36
N THR A 3 -29.29 -0.61 2.36
CA THR A 3 -27.87 -0.89 2.14
C THR A 3 -27.11 -0.43 3.37
N GLU A 4 -26.50 -1.37 4.10
CA GLU A 4 -25.71 -0.98 5.28
C GLU A 4 -24.58 -0.05 4.84
N PRO A 5 -24.39 1.12 5.49
CA PRO A 5 -23.42 2.13 5.07
C PRO A 5 -22.01 1.56 4.96
N HIS A 6 -21.67 0.58 5.80
CA HIS A 6 -20.39 -0.14 5.75
C HIS A 6 -20.12 -0.84 4.41
N ILE A 7 -21.16 -1.41 3.77
CA ILE A 7 -21.02 -2.08 2.47
C ILE A 7 -20.73 -1.05 1.38
N VAL A 8 -21.40 0.10 1.42
CA VAL A 8 -21.17 1.19 0.45
C VAL A 8 -19.74 1.70 0.56
N PHE A 9 -19.26 1.99 1.78
CA PHE A 9 -17.88 2.41 1.99
C PHE A 9 -16.88 1.31 1.63
N GLY A 10 -17.18 0.04 1.92
CA GLY A 10 -16.35 -1.10 1.52
C GLY A 10 -16.20 -1.18 0.00
N ALA A 11 -17.30 -1.04 -0.75
CA ALA A 11 -17.29 -1.01 -2.20
C ALA A 11 -16.52 0.19 -2.77
N LEU A 12 -16.73 1.39 -2.21
CA LEU A 12 -15.98 2.59 -2.60
C LEU A 12 -14.48 2.41 -2.36
N SER A 13 -14.08 1.76 -1.25
CA SER A 13 -12.67 1.47 -0.97
C SER A 13 -12.04 0.60 -2.06
N ILE A 14 -12.76 -0.43 -2.53
CA ILE A 14 -12.33 -1.30 -3.62
C ILE A 14 -12.23 -0.53 -4.93
N VAL A 15 -13.23 0.28 -5.27
CA VAL A 15 -13.22 1.10 -6.50
C VAL A 15 -11.98 2.00 -6.55
N MET A 16 -11.66 2.68 -5.45
CA MET A 16 -10.46 3.52 -5.37
C MET A 16 -9.18 2.70 -5.57
N MET A 17 -9.11 1.50 -4.99
CA MET A 17 -7.97 0.61 -5.22
C MET A 17 -7.89 0.09 -6.64
N VAL A 18 -8.99 -0.26 -7.28
CA VAL A 18 -9.02 -0.66 -8.69
C VAL A 18 -8.49 0.48 -9.57
N CYS A 19 -8.95 1.72 -9.37
CA CYS A 19 -8.47 2.89 -10.11
C CYS A 19 -6.96 3.09 -9.94
N SER A 20 -6.46 2.98 -8.72
CA SER A 20 -5.03 3.05 -8.41
C SER A 20 -4.22 1.96 -9.12
N ARG A 21 -4.72 0.71 -9.14
CA ARG A 21 -4.02 -0.45 -9.71
C ARG A 21 -4.09 -0.47 -11.23
N ALA A 22 -5.19 -0.04 -11.83
CA ALA A 22 -5.38 0.01 -13.27
C ALA A 22 -4.27 0.81 -13.97
N GLY A 23 -3.86 1.96 -13.41
CA GLY A 23 -2.75 2.74 -13.93
C GLY A 23 -1.43 1.97 -13.95
N TYR A 24 -1.15 1.22 -12.88
CA TYR A 24 0.06 0.40 -12.76
C TYR A 24 0.07 -0.76 -13.77
N PHE A 25 -1.01 -1.54 -13.85
CA PHE A 25 -1.13 -2.64 -14.82
C PHE A 25 -1.06 -2.15 -16.27
N ALA A 26 -1.66 -0.99 -16.57
CA ALA A 26 -1.55 -0.38 -17.90
C ALA A 26 -0.11 0.05 -18.22
N GLY A 27 0.69 0.45 -17.22
CA GLY A 27 2.11 0.74 -17.36
C GLY A 27 2.94 -0.51 -17.71
N ILE A 28 2.64 -1.63 -17.04
CA ILE A 28 3.26 -2.94 -17.34
C ILE A 28 2.91 -3.40 -18.75
N ALA A 29 1.63 -3.31 -19.12
CA ALA A 29 1.16 -3.72 -20.45
C ALA A 29 1.85 -2.93 -21.58
N ARG A 30 2.17 -1.66 -21.33
CA ARG A 30 2.90 -0.77 -22.25
C ARG A 30 4.43 -0.87 -22.16
N GLY A 31 4.97 -1.76 -21.32
CA GLY A 31 6.43 -1.93 -21.15
C GLY A 31 7.13 -0.74 -20.50
N ARG A 32 6.39 0.17 -19.85
CA ARG A 32 6.95 1.35 -19.16
C ARG A 32 7.27 1.08 -17.69
N THR A 33 6.78 -0.03 -17.15
CA THR A 33 6.88 -0.38 -15.74
C THR A 33 7.29 -1.84 -15.61
N HIS A 34 8.38 -2.07 -14.90
CA HIS A 34 8.90 -3.39 -14.60
C HIS A 34 8.75 -3.65 -13.09
N PRO A 35 7.77 -4.49 -12.68
CA PRO A 35 7.53 -4.75 -11.26
C PRO A 35 8.71 -5.50 -10.64
N HIS A 36 9.13 -5.09 -9.45
CA HIS A 36 10.20 -5.77 -8.71
C HIS A 36 9.63 -6.86 -7.80
N VAL A 37 10.04 -8.11 -8.03
CA VAL A 37 9.42 -9.31 -7.42
C VAL A 37 9.42 -9.28 -5.89
N PHE A 38 10.54 -8.92 -5.26
CA PHE A 38 10.63 -8.92 -3.78
C PHE A 38 9.77 -7.83 -3.15
N SER A 39 9.66 -6.67 -3.78
CA SER A 39 8.85 -5.57 -3.25
C SER A 39 7.37 -5.96 -3.23
N TRP A 40 6.88 -6.55 -4.32
CA TRP A 40 5.50 -7.03 -4.40
C TRP A 40 5.23 -8.23 -3.50
N LEU A 41 6.23 -9.09 -3.28
CA LEU A 41 6.13 -10.20 -2.33
C LEU A 41 5.99 -9.69 -0.89
N ILE A 42 6.83 -8.73 -0.49
CA ILE A 42 6.77 -8.10 0.84
C ILE A 42 5.41 -7.41 1.02
N TRP A 43 5.00 -6.55 0.09
CA TRP A 43 3.72 -5.84 0.17
C TRP A 43 2.50 -6.76 0.13
N GLY A 44 2.55 -7.84 -0.65
CA GLY A 44 1.51 -8.87 -0.69
C GLY A 44 1.39 -9.59 0.65
N THR A 45 2.53 -9.93 1.26
CA THR A 45 2.61 -10.63 2.55
C THR A 45 2.09 -9.76 3.69
N ILE A 46 2.58 -8.53 3.83
CA ILE A 46 2.11 -7.61 4.89
C ILE A 46 0.63 -7.24 4.70
N SER A 47 0.16 -7.12 3.45
CA SER A 47 -1.26 -6.90 3.17
C SER A 47 -2.11 -8.11 3.52
N ALA A 48 -1.62 -9.33 3.30
CA ALA A 48 -2.30 -10.57 3.69
C ALA A 48 -2.42 -10.66 5.21
N ILE A 49 -1.34 -10.35 5.94
CA ILE A 49 -1.34 -10.33 7.41
C ILE A 49 -2.34 -9.28 7.94
N GLY A 50 -2.31 -8.05 7.38
CA GLY A 50 -3.25 -7.00 7.76
C GLY A 50 -4.71 -7.36 7.45
N PHE A 51 -4.95 -8.06 6.34
CA PHE A 51 -6.27 -8.59 6.00
C PHE A 51 -6.72 -9.69 6.98
N ALA A 52 -5.86 -10.65 7.27
CA ALA A 52 -6.15 -11.73 8.22
C ALA A 52 -6.45 -11.18 9.63
N ALA A 53 -5.68 -10.20 10.09
CA ALA A 53 -5.94 -9.52 11.36
C ALA A 53 -7.30 -8.81 11.37
N GLN A 54 -7.65 -8.11 10.29
CA GLN A 54 -8.96 -7.47 10.15
C GLN A 54 -10.12 -8.47 10.12
N VAL A 55 -9.95 -9.60 9.43
CA VAL A 55 -10.97 -10.66 9.38
C VAL A 55 -11.14 -11.32 10.75
N ALA A 56 -10.03 -11.65 11.42
CA ALA A 56 -10.04 -12.27 12.75
C ALA A 56 -10.75 -11.40 13.81
N GLU A 57 -10.71 -10.08 13.64
CA GLU A 57 -11.27 -9.10 14.57
C GLU A 57 -12.62 -8.53 14.11
N GLY A 58 -13.23 -9.11 13.06
CA GLY A 58 -14.58 -8.75 12.63
C GLY A 58 -14.72 -7.39 11.93
N ALA A 59 -13.67 -6.92 11.24
CA ALA A 59 -13.71 -5.64 10.53
C ALA A 59 -14.81 -5.56 9.45
N GLY A 60 -15.29 -6.69 8.93
CA GLY A 60 -16.34 -6.72 7.91
C GLY A 60 -15.88 -6.08 6.58
N PRO A 61 -16.70 -5.23 5.93
CA PRO A 61 -16.35 -4.59 4.66
C PRO A 61 -15.07 -3.74 4.71
N GLY A 62 -14.67 -3.24 5.87
CA GLY A 62 -13.38 -2.54 6.07
C GLY A 62 -12.16 -3.33 5.60
N ALA A 63 -12.23 -4.67 5.66
CA ALA A 63 -11.15 -5.56 5.27
C ALA A 63 -11.00 -5.73 3.75
N TRP A 64 -12.03 -5.42 2.95
CA TRP A 64 -12.07 -5.78 1.53
C TRP A 64 -10.93 -5.16 0.74
N ALA A 65 -10.68 -3.86 0.93
CA ALA A 65 -9.55 -3.15 0.34
C ALA A 65 -8.23 -3.90 0.58
N ARG A 66 -8.02 -4.42 1.79
CA ARG A 66 -6.79 -5.16 2.12
C ARG A 66 -6.69 -6.51 1.44
N GLY A 67 -7.80 -7.26 1.40
CA GLY A 67 -7.85 -8.52 0.65
C GLY A 67 -7.53 -8.29 -0.83
N PHE A 68 -8.13 -7.27 -1.44
CA PHE A 68 -7.86 -6.89 -2.82
C PHE A 68 -6.41 -6.44 -3.03
N GLY A 69 -5.87 -5.62 -2.12
CA GLY A 69 -4.47 -5.20 -2.13
C GLY A 69 -3.51 -6.39 -2.10
N SER A 70 -3.76 -7.36 -1.21
CA SER A 70 -2.94 -8.57 -1.11
C SER A 70 -3.01 -9.41 -2.39
N ALA A 71 -4.21 -9.67 -2.90
CA ALA A 71 -4.40 -10.44 -4.14
C ALA A 71 -3.71 -9.79 -5.34
N THR A 72 -3.84 -8.47 -5.49
CA THR A 72 -3.19 -7.73 -6.59
C THR A 72 -1.67 -7.71 -6.45
N CYS A 73 -1.12 -7.63 -5.24
CA CYS A 73 0.32 -7.74 -5.02
C CYS A 73 0.85 -9.12 -5.42
N PHE A 74 0.18 -10.21 -5.03
CA PHE A 74 0.61 -11.55 -5.45
C PHE A 74 0.46 -11.78 -6.95
N LEU A 75 -0.57 -11.20 -7.59
CA LEU A 75 -0.65 -11.18 -9.05
C LEU A 75 0.56 -10.45 -9.68
N LEU A 76 0.99 -9.34 -9.08
CA LEU A 76 2.18 -8.61 -9.54
C LEU A 76 3.48 -9.38 -9.31
N VAL A 77 3.57 -10.20 -8.26
CA VAL A 77 4.67 -11.17 -8.09
C VAL A 77 4.69 -12.12 -9.30
N LEU A 78 3.57 -12.75 -9.65
CA LEU A 78 3.51 -13.66 -10.81
C LEU A 78 3.90 -12.96 -12.11
N ILE A 79 3.40 -11.75 -12.35
CA ILE A 79 3.74 -10.96 -13.54
C ILE A 79 5.22 -10.57 -13.55
N SER A 80 5.80 -10.25 -12.39
CA SER A 80 7.22 -9.88 -12.29
C SER A 80 8.17 -11.01 -12.65
N LEU A 81 7.77 -12.27 -12.53
CA LEU A 81 8.58 -13.40 -13.00
C LEU A 81 8.80 -13.39 -14.52
N PHE A 82 7.86 -12.78 -15.28
CA PHE A 82 7.94 -12.72 -16.75
C PHE A 82 8.32 -11.34 -17.28
N LYS A 83 7.85 -10.27 -16.63
CA LYS A 83 7.98 -8.87 -17.10
C LYS A 83 8.66 -7.94 -16.08
N GLY A 84 9.17 -8.49 -14.98
CA GLY A 84 9.75 -7.72 -13.89
C GLY A 84 11.18 -7.26 -14.14
N GLU A 85 11.67 -6.47 -13.19
CA GLU A 85 13.07 -6.09 -13.09
C GLU A 85 13.93 -7.33 -12.83
N LYS A 86 15.06 -7.46 -13.54
CA LYS A 86 15.95 -8.61 -13.45
C LYS A 86 17.22 -8.33 -12.65
N ASP A 87 17.54 -7.06 -12.38
CA ASP A 87 18.65 -6.67 -11.52
C ASP A 87 18.25 -6.80 -10.04
N ILE A 88 18.39 -8.00 -9.47
CA ILE A 88 18.18 -8.27 -8.04
C ILE A 88 19.53 -8.22 -7.32
N ARG A 89 19.69 -7.26 -6.39
CA ARG A 89 20.94 -7.03 -5.66
C ARG A 89 20.91 -7.66 -4.28
N LEU A 90 22.07 -7.76 -3.64
CA LEU A 90 22.20 -8.28 -2.27
C LEU A 90 21.36 -7.48 -1.25
N ALA A 91 21.21 -6.16 -1.47
CA ALA A 91 20.36 -5.32 -0.64
C ALA A 91 18.88 -5.73 -0.71
N ASP A 92 18.40 -6.22 -1.85
CA ASP A 92 17.02 -6.69 -2.02
C ASP A 92 16.79 -8.00 -1.24
N TRP A 93 17.77 -8.90 -1.25
CA TRP A 93 17.77 -10.11 -0.44
C TRP A 93 17.79 -9.81 1.06
N ALA A 94 18.61 -8.85 1.49
CA ALA A 94 18.64 -8.41 2.88
C ALA A 94 17.28 -7.82 3.31
N THR A 95 16.64 -7.04 2.43
CA THR A 95 15.30 -6.47 2.67
C THR A 95 14.24 -7.57 2.76
N LEU A 96 14.29 -8.56 1.88
CA LEU A 96 13.38 -9.71 1.93
C LEU A 96 13.59 -10.53 3.20
N ALA A 97 14.84 -10.80 3.59
CA ALA A 97 15.16 -11.53 4.81
C ALA A 97 14.66 -10.78 6.06
N ALA A 98 14.87 -9.47 6.13
CA ALA A 98 14.35 -8.64 7.23
C ALA A 98 12.82 -8.65 7.28
N ALA A 99 12.15 -8.59 6.12
CA ALA A 99 10.69 -8.71 6.05
C ALA A 99 10.22 -10.10 6.52
N LEU A 100 10.86 -11.18 6.08
CA LEU A 100 10.52 -12.55 6.53
C LEU A 100 10.81 -12.77 8.01
N PHE A 101 11.78 -12.06 8.60
CA PHE A 101 12.07 -12.10 10.04
C PHE A 101 10.91 -11.61 10.91
N THR A 102 9.95 -10.90 10.33
CA THR A 102 8.73 -10.51 11.05
C THR A 102 7.74 -11.65 11.25
N ILE A 103 7.86 -12.75 10.50
CA ILE A 103 7.04 -13.97 10.68
C ILE A 103 7.36 -14.64 12.04
N PRO A 104 8.63 -14.90 12.42
CA PRO A 104 8.96 -15.34 13.78
C PRO A 104 8.46 -14.39 14.88
N LEU A 105 8.58 -13.08 14.66
CA LEU A 105 8.14 -12.07 15.62
C LEU A 105 6.62 -12.14 15.83
N TRP A 106 5.87 -12.38 14.74
CA TRP A 106 4.44 -12.65 14.79
C TRP A 106 4.10 -13.90 15.59
N MET A 107 4.80 -15.02 15.36
CA MET A 107 4.58 -16.28 16.08
C MET A 107 4.76 -16.16 17.60
N ILE A 108 5.64 -15.26 18.05
CA ILE A 108 5.88 -15.00 19.48
C ILE A 108 4.76 -14.13 20.08
N THR A 109 4.31 -13.11 19.36
CA THR A 109 3.36 -12.11 19.90
C THR A 109 1.94 -12.63 20.07
N LYS A 110 1.52 -13.66 19.29
CA LYS A 110 0.23 -14.37 19.40
C LYS A 110 -1.04 -13.51 19.44
N THR A 111 -0.96 -12.20 19.12
CA THR A 111 -2.13 -11.32 19.05
C THR A 111 -2.16 -10.56 17.71
N PRO A 112 -3.36 -10.33 17.13
CA PRO A 112 -3.50 -9.57 15.89
C PRO A 112 -2.89 -8.17 15.97
N PHE A 113 -2.95 -7.52 17.14
CA PHE A 113 -2.46 -6.16 17.34
C PHE A 113 -0.97 -5.98 17.04
N TRP A 114 -0.10 -6.83 17.60
CA TRP A 114 1.35 -6.70 17.37
C TRP A 114 1.73 -6.95 15.92
N SER A 115 1.05 -7.92 15.29
CA SER A 115 1.16 -8.19 13.85
C SER A 115 0.90 -6.93 13.03
N VAL A 116 -0.21 -6.25 13.34
CA VAL A 116 -0.63 -5.02 12.66
C VAL A 116 0.38 -3.89 12.92
N LEU A 117 0.85 -3.74 14.15
CA LEU A 117 1.81 -2.70 14.50
C LEU A 117 3.13 -2.87 13.74
N ILE A 118 3.72 -4.07 13.74
CA ILE A 118 4.96 -4.39 13.02
C ILE A 118 4.77 -4.12 11.52
N VAL A 119 3.66 -4.59 10.96
CA VAL A 119 3.35 -4.37 9.54
C VAL A 119 3.22 -2.87 9.22
N CYS A 120 2.60 -2.06 10.08
CA CYS A 120 2.53 -0.61 9.89
C CYS A 120 3.93 0.03 9.87
N PHE A 121 4.83 -0.41 10.73
CA PHE A 121 6.22 0.05 10.75
C PHE A 121 6.95 -0.31 9.45
N ILE A 122 6.86 -1.57 9.02
CA ILE A 122 7.50 -2.02 7.76
C ILE A 122 6.96 -1.20 6.58
N ASP A 123 5.64 -1.04 6.49
CA ASP A 123 4.98 -0.29 5.43
C ASP A 123 5.48 1.16 5.38
N THR A 124 5.54 1.82 6.54
CA THR A 124 5.99 3.22 6.66
C THR A 124 7.47 3.38 6.32
N ILE A 125 8.35 2.50 6.81
CA ILE A 125 9.78 2.50 6.48
C ILE A 125 9.99 2.27 4.98
N GLY A 126 9.11 1.47 4.35
CA GLY A 126 9.09 1.24 2.91
C GLY A 126 8.92 2.51 2.06
N TYR A 127 8.42 3.61 2.61
CA TYR A 127 8.33 4.89 1.90
C TYR A 127 9.65 5.66 1.82
N ILE A 128 10.66 5.34 2.64
CA ILE A 128 11.93 6.10 2.70
C ILE A 128 12.61 6.20 1.31
N PRO A 129 12.79 5.10 0.55
CA PRO A 129 13.38 5.19 -0.79
C PRO A 129 12.54 6.04 -1.74
N THR A 130 11.21 5.96 -1.61
CA THR A 130 10.26 6.69 -2.44
C THR A 130 10.27 8.19 -2.16
N VAL A 131 10.35 8.60 -0.90
CA VAL A 131 10.53 10.00 -0.51
C VAL A 131 11.84 10.55 -1.08
N ARG A 132 12.96 9.80 -0.93
CA ARG A 132 14.26 10.18 -1.49
C ARG A 132 14.20 10.34 -3.01
N LYS A 133 13.62 9.37 -3.73
CA LYS A 133 13.46 9.41 -5.20
C LYS A 133 12.60 10.60 -5.61
N SER A 134 11.50 10.83 -4.91
CA SER A 134 10.55 11.91 -5.20
C SER A 134 11.13 13.30 -4.99
N TRP A 135 12.10 13.46 -4.10
CA TRP A 135 12.84 14.72 -3.97
C TRP A 135 13.63 15.06 -5.23
N LEU A 136 14.32 14.05 -5.79
CA LEU A 136 15.19 14.18 -6.95
C LEU A 136 14.39 14.23 -8.26
N LYS A 137 13.35 13.40 -8.38
CA LYS A 137 12.57 13.20 -9.60
C LYS A 137 11.06 13.10 -9.31
N PRO A 138 10.43 14.20 -8.85
CA PRO A 138 9.04 14.18 -8.36
C PRO A 138 8.01 13.82 -9.42
N ARG A 139 8.32 13.96 -10.72
CA ARG A 139 7.41 13.65 -11.83
C ARG A 139 7.42 12.17 -12.24
N GLU A 140 8.40 11.37 -11.79
CA GLU A 140 8.43 9.94 -12.06
C GLU A 140 7.41 9.15 -11.21
N GLU A 141 7.04 9.68 -10.04
CA GLU A 141 6.03 9.06 -9.17
C GLU A 141 4.60 9.43 -9.56
N GLN A 142 3.70 8.46 -9.49
CA GLN A 142 2.30 8.66 -9.86
C GLN A 142 1.49 9.19 -8.66
N ALA A 143 1.48 10.51 -8.48
CA ALA A 143 0.76 11.17 -7.38
C ALA A 143 -0.73 10.76 -7.30
N VAL A 144 -1.38 10.54 -8.45
CA VAL A 144 -2.77 10.09 -8.54
C VAL A 144 -2.99 8.74 -7.84
N SER A 145 -2.02 7.83 -7.89
CA SER A 145 -2.11 6.53 -7.22
C SER A 145 -2.12 6.65 -5.70
N TYR A 146 -1.43 7.65 -5.14
CA TYR A 146 -1.41 7.94 -3.70
C TYR A 146 -2.72 8.55 -3.22
N VAL A 147 -3.30 9.52 -3.95
CA VAL A 147 -4.60 10.09 -3.54
C VAL A 147 -5.71 9.05 -3.61
N PHE A 148 -5.75 8.18 -4.62
CA PHE A 148 -6.72 7.09 -4.66
C PHE A 148 -6.49 6.08 -3.54
N SER A 149 -5.25 5.74 -3.20
CA SER A 149 -4.96 4.85 -2.08
C SER A 149 -5.33 5.48 -0.73
N CYS A 150 -5.13 6.80 -0.56
CA CYS A 150 -5.57 7.57 0.60
C CYS A 150 -7.10 7.53 0.75
N LEU A 151 -7.84 7.87 -0.31
CA LEU A 151 -9.31 7.80 -0.30
C LEU A 151 -9.81 6.38 -0.05
N GLY A 152 -9.19 5.38 -0.66
CA GLY A 152 -9.50 3.97 -0.42
C GLY A 152 -9.30 3.56 1.05
N ALA A 153 -8.21 4.02 1.68
CA ALA A 153 -7.97 3.80 3.11
C ALA A 153 -8.99 4.53 4.00
N GLY A 154 -9.38 5.75 3.63
CA GLY A 154 -10.43 6.51 4.32
C GLY A 154 -11.80 5.81 4.25
N PHE A 155 -12.18 5.32 3.08
CA PHE A 155 -13.40 4.52 2.94
C PHE A 155 -13.31 3.17 3.66
N SER A 156 -12.15 2.52 3.65
CA SER A 156 -11.91 1.30 4.44
C SER A 156 -12.12 1.55 5.94
N LEU A 157 -11.65 2.68 6.49
CA LEU A 157 -11.91 3.07 7.88
C LEU A 157 -13.41 3.20 8.18
N LEU A 158 -14.17 3.87 7.30
CA LEU A 158 -15.62 4.05 7.48
C LEU A 158 -16.43 2.75 7.28
N ALA A 159 -15.83 1.77 6.62
CA ALA A 159 -16.43 0.47 6.33
C ALA A 159 -16.23 -0.57 7.44
N ILE A 160 -15.44 -0.26 8.48
CA ILE A 160 -15.20 -1.16 9.61
C ILE A 160 -16.48 -1.36 10.41
N LYS A 161 -16.84 -2.62 10.68
CA LYS A 161 -17.95 -2.98 11.58
C LYS A 161 -17.52 -2.97 13.05
N GLN A 162 -16.40 -3.63 13.36
CA GLN A 162 -15.87 -3.71 14.71
C GLN A 162 -14.55 -2.94 14.82
N TYR A 163 -14.55 -1.83 15.58
CA TYR A 163 -13.35 -1.04 15.80
C TYR A 163 -12.53 -1.62 16.96
N THR A 164 -11.42 -2.27 16.60
CA THR A 164 -10.37 -2.69 17.53
C THR A 164 -9.04 -2.14 17.01
N PRO A 165 -8.01 -2.01 17.86
CA PRO A 165 -6.69 -1.57 17.41
C PRO A 165 -6.17 -2.32 16.18
N SER A 166 -6.52 -3.59 16.04
CA SER A 166 -6.15 -4.42 14.89
C SER A 166 -6.92 -4.08 13.61
N THR A 167 -8.13 -3.51 13.71
CA THR A 167 -8.96 -3.23 12.53
C THR A 167 -8.74 -1.85 11.95
N TRP A 168 -8.59 -0.81 12.79
CA TRP A 168 -8.48 0.58 12.31
C TRP A 168 -7.05 1.07 12.13
N LEU A 169 -6.06 0.53 12.87
CA LEU A 169 -4.71 1.10 12.89
C LEU A 169 -4.06 1.10 11.52
N TYR A 170 -4.11 -0.03 10.81
CA TYR A 170 -3.42 -0.12 9.52
C TYR A 170 -4.10 0.71 8.41
N PRO A 171 -5.43 0.73 8.26
CA PRO A 171 -6.11 1.70 7.39
C PRO A 171 -5.80 3.15 7.74
N LEU A 172 -5.69 3.50 9.03
CA LEU A 172 -5.35 4.86 9.46
C LEU A 172 -3.92 5.24 9.06
N VAL A 173 -2.95 4.36 9.32
CA VAL A 173 -1.56 4.58 8.90
C VAL A 173 -1.51 4.78 7.39
N LEU A 174 -2.19 3.94 6.59
CA LEU A 174 -2.23 4.12 5.14
C LEU A 174 -2.87 5.43 4.70
N PHE A 175 -3.95 5.87 5.34
CA PHE A 175 -4.59 7.14 5.03
C PHE A 175 -3.58 8.29 5.15
N PHE A 176 -2.87 8.35 6.27
CA PHE A 176 -1.87 9.38 6.50
C PHE A 176 -0.64 9.22 5.63
N THR A 177 -0.04 8.04 5.50
CA THR A 177 1.18 7.87 4.70
C THR A 177 0.95 8.18 3.22
N ASN A 178 -0.16 7.71 2.65
CA ASN A 178 -0.51 8.03 1.26
C ASN A 178 -0.87 9.51 1.09
N GLY A 179 -1.64 10.08 2.02
CA GLY A 179 -2.01 11.50 1.99
C GLY A 179 -0.78 12.43 2.09
N LEU A 180 0.13 12.12 3.01
CA LEU A 180 1.39 12.85 3.18
C LEU A 180 2.28 12.71 1.94
N MET A 181 2.38 11.52 1.35
CA MET A 181 3.17 11.31 0.14
C MET A 181 2.59 12.10 -1.04
N TRP A 182 1.27 12.12 -1.21
CA TRP A 182 0.60 12.93 -2.22
C TRP A 182 0.87 14.43 -2.01
N ALA A 183 0.70 14.93 -0.78
CA ALA A 183 0.93 16.33 -0.45
C ALA A 183 2.40 16.73 -0.69
N TYR A 184 3.33 15.87 -0.29
CA TYR A 184 4.77 16.04 -0.51
C TYR A 184 5.11 16.15 -2.00
N LEU A 185 4.56 15.26 -2.84
CA LEU A 185 4.76 15.31 -4.30
C LEU A 185 4.21 16.60 -4.90
N MET A 186 3.01 17.04 -4.48
CA MET A 186 2.40 18.28 -4.99
C MET A 186 3.21 19.52 -4.59
N ALA A 187 3.62 19.60 -3.31
CA ALA A 187 4.43 20.70 -2.82
C ALA A 187 5.77 20.78 -3.56
N ARG A 188 6.46 19.64 -3.75
CA ARG A 188 7.73 19.58 -4.47
C ARG A 188 7.61 19.99 -5.93
N ARG A 189 6.53 19.58 -6.62
CA ARG A 189 6.30 19.95 -8.03
C ARG A 189 6.05 21.45 -8.19
N ARG A 190 5.20 22.03 -7.33
CA ARG A 190 4.91 23.47 -7.33
C ARG A 190 6.16 24.31 -7.10
N ALA A 191 6.99 23.93 -6.13
CA ALA A 191 8.23 24.64 -5.84
C ALA A 191 9.21 24.67 -7.04
N LEU A 192 9.29 23.58 -7.82
CA LEU A 192 10.13 23.53 -9.02
C LEU A 192 9.56 24.35 -10.18
N GLU A 193 8.23 24.46 -10.28
CA GLU A 193 7.57 25.28 -11.30
C GLU A 193 7.78 26.77 -11.03
N THR A 194 7.69 27.22 -9.77
CA THR A 194 7.98 28.62 -9.40
C THR A 194 9.42 29.02 -9.74
N VAL A 195 10.40 28.16 -9.43
CA VAL A 195 11.81 28.43 -9.75
C VAL A 195 12.05 28.49 -11.26
N SER A 196 11.35 27.70 -12.09
CA SER A 196 11.54 27.76 -13.54
C SER A 196 10.85 28.95 -14.20
N THR A 197 9.92 29.63 -13.52
CA THR A 197 9.28 30.86 -14.02
C THR A 197 10.02 32.14 -13.65
N GLU A 198 10.93 32.07 -12.66
CA GLU A 198 11.76 33.21 -12.23
C GLU A 198 13.12 33.28 -12.96
N VAL A 199 13.47 32.25 -13.74
CA VAL A 199 14.70 32.16 -14.56
C VAL A 199 14.37 32.35 -16.02
#